data_AF-A0A852VEC6-F1
#
_entry.id   AF-A0A852VEC6-F1
#
_cell.length_a   1.000
_cell.length_b   1.000
_cell.length_c   1.000
_cell.angle_alpha   90.00
_cell.angle_beta   90.00
_cell.angle_gamma   90.00
#
_symmetry.space_group_name_H-M   'P 1'
#
loop_
_entity.id
_entity.type
_entity.pdbx_description
1 polymer ?
#
loop_
_entity_poly.entity_id
_entity_poly.type
_entity_poly.pdbx_seq_one_letter_code
_entity_poly.pdbx_strand_id
1 'polypeptide(L)'
;MQFLFTIGTVPVGLVLLIARRGKLEKSPRGVAYGVLNGVLSGIGGLALFAAYHTNGNTTLITVAAALYPMITVVLAITILRERFRPIQALGLLFATIAIVIFSL
;
A
#
# COMPACT_ATOMS: atom_id res chain seq x y z
N MET A 1 -1.57 -12.76 6.12
CA MET A 1 -1.46 -11.37 6.62
C MET A 1 -2.75 -10.56 6.46
N GLN A 2 -3.43 -10.56 5.32
CA GLN A 2 -4.65 -9.75 5.11
C GLN A 2 -5.81 -10.11 6.06
N PHE A 3 -5.97 -11.38 6.42
CA PHE A 3 -6.99 -11.83 7.40
C PHE A 3 -6.84 -11.19 8.79
N LEU A 4 -5.62 -11.07 9.31
CA LEU A 4 -5.35 -10.43 10.61
C LEU A 4 -5.69 -8.93 10.56
N PHE A 5 -5.40 -8.28 9.45
CA PHE A 5 -5.73 -6.87 9.23
C PHE A 5 -7.25 -6.65 9.19
N THR A 6 -8.00 -7.51 8.50
CA THR A 6 -9.47 -7.45 8.46
C THR A 6 -10.09 -7.63 9.84
N ILE A 7 -9.57 -8.57 10.64
CA ILE A 7 -10.08 -8.77 12.01
C ILE A 7 -9.73 -7.56 12.89
N GLY A 8 -8.52 -6.98 12.74
CA GLY A 8 -8.09 -5.81 13.50
C GLY A 8 -8.83 -4.52 13.16
N THR A 9 -9.34 -4.38 11.93
CA THR A 9 -10.12 -3.18 11.54
C THR A 9 -11.57 -3.22 12.02
N VAL A 10 -12.13 -4.39 12.31
CA VAL A 10 -13.50 -4.55 12.85
C VAL A 10 -13.72 -3.77 14.15
N PRO A 11 -12.90 -3.91 15.21
CA PRO A 11 -13.11 -3.13 16.45
C PRO A 11 -12.94 -1.63 16.22
N VAL A 12 -12.00 -1.21 15.37
CA VAL A 12 -11.83 0.22 15.01
C VAL A 12 -13.08 0.74 14.30
N GLY A 13 -13.63 -0.01 13.35
CA GLY A 13 -14.86 0.32 12.65
C GLY A 13 -16.07 0.40 13.59
N LEU A 14 -16.19 -0.53 14.55
CA LEU A 14 -17.24 -0.53 15.57
C LEU A 14 -17.14 0.69 16.49
N VAL A 15 -15.94 1.01 17.00
CA VAL A 15 -15.71 2.20 17.84
C VAL A 15 -16.08 3.47 17.08
N LEU A 16 -15.67 3.58 15.81
CA LEU A 16 -16.01 4.74 14.97
C LEU A 16 -17.52 4.84 14.70
N LEU A 17 -18.20 3.70 14.47
CA LEU A 17 -19.66 3.65 14.28
C LEU A 17 -20.41 4.10 15.54
N ILE A 18 -19.99 3.62 16.70
CA ILE A 18 -20.55 4.02 18.00
C ILE A 18 -20.30 5.51 18.25
N ALA A 19 -19.07 5.99 18.04
CA ALA A 19 -18.69 7.40 18.22
C ALA A 19 -19.44 8.34 17.26
N ARG A 20 -19.75 7.90 16.04
CA ARG A 20 -20.55 8.64 15.04
C ARG A 20 -22.06 8.48 15.25
N ARG A 21 -22.52 7.80 16.31
CA ARG A 21 -23.95 7.50 16.59
C ARG A 21 -24.66 6.88 15.38
N GLY A 22 -23.99 6.01 14.63
CA GLY A 22 -24.56 5.36 13.45
C GLY A 22 -24.78 6.28 12.24
N LYS A 23 -24.30 7.53 12.25
CA LYS A 23 -24.30 8.39 11.06
C LYS A 23 -23.26 7.90 10.06
N LEU A 24 -23.68 6.96 9.22
CA LEU A 24 -22.92 6.49 8.07
C LEU A 24 -22.87 7.57 7.00
N GLU A 25 -21.67 8.06 6.74
CA GLU A 25 -21.44 9.01 5.66
C GLU A 25 -21.47 8.25 4.33
N LYS A 26 -22.63 8.30 3.65
CA LYS A 26 -22.84 7.65 2.34
C LYS A 26 -22.26 8.52 1.23
N SER A 27 -20.94 8.70 1.22
CA SER A 27 -20.24 9.35 0.12
C SER A 27 -20.00 8.32 -1.00
N PRO A 28 -20.65 8.42 -2.18
CA PRO A 28 -20.42 7.48 -3.28
C PRO A 28 -18.95 7.47 -3.75
N ARG A 29 -18.26 8.61 -3.63
CA ARG A 29 -16.81 8.70 -3.87
C ARG A 29 -16.02 7.91 -2.83
N GLY A 30 -16.38 8.02 -1.55
CA GLY A 30 -15.74 7.25 -0.47
C GLY A 30 -15.91 5.74 -0.64
N VAL A 31 -17.11 5.30 -1.05
CA VAL A 31 -17.38 3.89 -1.37
C VAL A 31 -16.53 3.44 -2.57
N ALA A 32 -16.47 4.23 -3.64
CA ALA A 32 -15.66 3.91 -4.81
C ALA A 32 -14.16 3.78 -4.46
N TYR A 33 -13.60 4.72 -3.70
CA TYR A 33 -12.21 4.63 -3.24
C TYR A 33 -11.97 3.44 -2.32
N GLY A 34 -12.91 3.12 -1.43
CA GLY A 34 -12.84 1.94 -0.56
C GLY A 34 -12.82 0.63 -1.35
N VAL A 35 -13.70 0.50 -2.35
CA VAL A 35 -13.77 -0.67 -3.23
C VAL A 35 -12.48 -0.80 -4.05
N LEU A 36 -12.02 0.29 -4.68
CA LEU A 36 -10.76 0.31 -5.43
C LEU A 36 -9.58 -0.11 -4.56
N ASN A 37 -9.48 0.44 -3.35
CA ASN A 37 -8.42 0.06 -2.41
C ASN A 37 -8.46 -1.43 -2.07
N GLY A 38 -9.65 -1.99 -1.84
CA GLY A 38 -9.85 -3.41 -1.58
C GLY A 38 -9.41 -4.29 -2.76
N VAL A 39 -9.84 -3.94 -3.98
CA VAL A 39 -9.48 -4.66 -5.21
C VAL A 39 -7.99 -4.62 -5.46
N LEU A 40 -7.36 -3.43 -5.41
CA LEU A 40 -5.92 -3.27 -5.61
C LEU A 40 -5.13 -4.05 -4.55
N SER A 41 -5.55 -4.01 -3.29
CA SER A 41 -4.90 -4.76 -2.21
C SER A 41 -5.01 -6.27 -2.43
N GLY A 42 -6.17 -6.77 -2.86
CA GLY A 42 -6.38 -8.18 -3.19
C GLY A 42 -5.50 -8.63 -4.35
N ILE A 43 -5.49 -7.87 -5.45
CA ILE A 43 -4.65 -8.15 -6.63
C ILE A 43 -3.16 -8.14 -6.24
N GLY A 44 -2.71 -7.13 -5.48
CA GLY A 44 -1.32 -7.04 -5.03
C GLY A 44 -0.91 -8.24 -4.16
N GLY A 45 -1.81 -8.69 -3.27
CA GLY A 45 -1.60 -9.90 -2.48
C GLY A 45 -1.49 -11.17 -3.33
N LEU A 46 -2.36 -11.34 -4.32
CA LEU A 46 -2.31 -12.48 -5.25
C LEU A 46 -1.05 -12.46 -6.12
N ALA A 47 -0.66 -11.29 -6.63
CA ALA A 47 0.56 -11.11 -7.41
C ALA A 47 1.80 -11.46 -6.59
N LEU A 48 1.84 -11.08 -5.31
CA LEU A 48 2.93 -11.44 -4.41
C LEU A 48 2.96 -12.96 -4.14
N PHE A 49 1.81 -13.58 -3.93
CA PHE A 49 1.71 -15.04 -3.80
C PHE A 49 2.19 -15.76 -5.06
N ALA A 50 1.79 -15.28 -6.24
CA ALA A 50 2.23 -15.81 -7.52
C ALA A 50 3.75 -15.67 -7.68
N ALA A 51 4.32 -14.51 -7.33
CA ALA A 51 5.76 -14.28 -7.36
C ALA A 51 6.53 -15.22 -6.45
N TYR A 52 6.02 -15.49 -5.23
CA TYR A 52 6.63 -16.50 -4.34
C TYR A 52 6.48 -17.94 -4.84
N HIS A 53 5.52 -18.21 -5.71
CA HIS A 53 5.31 -19.53 -6.30
C HIS A 53 6.26 -19.82 -7.46
N THR A 54 6.79 -18.79 -8.12
CA THR A 54 7.95 -18.94 -9.00
C THR A 54 9.15 -19.38 -8.16
N ASN A 55 9.96 -20.33 -8.65
CA ASN A 55 11.22 -20.82 -8.04
C ASN A 55 12.31 -19.72 -7.86
N GLY A 56 11.94 -18.44 -7.86
CA GLY A 56 12.83 -17.32 -7.60
C GLY A 56 13.14 -17.16 -6.11
N ASN A 57 14.22 -16.44 -5.82
CA ASN A 57 14.64 -16.16 -4.45
C ASN A 57 13.56 -15.33 -3.72
N THR A 58 12.89 -15.94 -2.74
CA THR A 58 11.86 -15.31 -1.90
C THR A 58 12.35 -13.99 -1.30
N THR A 59 13.62 -13.92 -0.93
CA THR A 59 14.25 -12.72 -0.35
C THR A 59 14.26 -11.55 -1.34
N LEU A 60 14.53 -11.79 -2.64
CA LEU A 60 14.44 -10.77 -3.68
C LEU A 60 13.01 -10.25 -3.85
N ILE A 61 12.03 -11.17 -3.88
CA ILE A 61 10.62 -10.81 -4.05
C ILE A 61 10.11 -9.99 -2.85
N THR A 62 10.47 -10.37 -1.63
CA THR A 62 10.07 -9.63 -0.42
C THR A 62 10.68 -8.23 -0.40
N VAL A 63 11.96 -8.09 -0.73
CA VAL A 63 12.60 -6.77 -0.77
C VAL A 63 12.04 -5.93 -1.91
N ALA A 64 11.78 -6.51 -3.08
CA ALA A 64 11.10 -5.81 -4.17
C ALA A 64 9.72 -5.28 -3.73
N ALA A 65 8.94 -6.10 -3.02
CA ALA A 65 7.64 -5.68 -2.50
C ALA A 65 7.73 -4.59 -1.41
N ALA A 66 8.81 -4.57 -0.61
CA ALA A 66 9.04 -3.56 0.42
C ALA A 66 9.29 -2.15 -0.15
N LEU A 67 9.48 -2.02 -1.45
CA LEU A 67 9.71 -0.74 -2.16
C LEU A 67 8.42 -0.04 -2.56
N TYR A 68 7.27 -0.49 -2.04
CA TYR A 68 6.01 0.23 -2.18
C TYR A 68 6.11 1.75 -1.90
N PRO A 69 6.96 2.27 -0.98
CA PRO A 69 7.08 3.72 -0.76
C PRO A 69 7.54 4.48 -2.01
N MET A 70 8.35 3.87 -2.89
CA MET A 70 8.75 4.51 -4.14
C MET A 70 7.55 4.71 -5.06
N ILE A 71 6.70 3.69 -5.20
CA ILE A 71 5.45 3.79 -5.97
C ILE A 71 4.54 4.84 -5.34
N THR A 72 4.43 4.87 -4.01
CA THR A 72 3.64 5.89 -3.28
C THR A 72 4.16 7.31 -3.56
N VAL A 73 5.47 7.53 -3.56
CA VAL A 73 6.07 8.85 -3.87
C VAL A 73 5.79 9.25 -5.32
N VAL A 74 5.95 8.34 -6.28
CA VAL A 74 5.63 8.59 -7.69
C VAL A 74 4.17 8.96 -7.85
N LEU A 75 3.25 8.24 -7.21
CA LEU A 75 1.81 8.55 -7.22
C LEU A 75 1.52 9.91 -6.56
N ALA A 76 2.18 10.25 -5.45
CA ALA A 76 2.00 11.54 -4.78
C ALA A 76 2.39 12.72 -5.68
N ILE A 77 3.48 12.60 -6.43
CA ILE A 77 3.92 13.64 -7.37
C ILE A 77 2.98 13.73 -8.57
N THR A 78 2.61 12.58 -9.15
CA THR A 78 1.85 12.53 -10.41
C THR A 78 0.37 12.84 -10.23
N ILE A 79 -0.27 12.25 -9.21
CA ILE A 79 -1.72 12.39 -8.96
C ILE A 79 -2.00 13.58 -8.04
N LEU A 80 -1.27 13.69 -6.93
CA LEU A 80 -1.52 14.71 -5.91
C LEU A 80 -0.85 16.05 -6.23
N ARG A 81 0.09 16.07 -7.19
CA ARG A 81 0.87 17.26 -7.59
C ARG A 81 1.55 17.94 -6.40
N GLU A 82 1.94 17.15 -5.40
CA GLU A 82 2.64 17.69 -4.23
C GLU A 82 4.01 18.25 -4.61
N ARG A 83 4.41 19.34 -3.94
CA ARG A 83 5.72 19.98 -4.17
C ARG A 83 6.82 19.04 -3.67
N PHE A 84 7.62 18.54 -4.61
CA PHE A 84 8.74 17.65 -4.37
C PHE A 84 9.77 18.30 -3.44
N ARG A 85 9.87 17.80 -2.20
CA ARG A 85 10.85 18.29 -1.23
C ARG A 85 12.19 17.57 -1.43
N PRO A 86 13.34 18.25 -1.27
CA PRO A 86 14.66 17.63 -1.48
C PRO A 86 14.91 16.40 -0.58
N ILE A 87 14.28 16.34 0.60
CA ILE A 87 14.35 15.17 1.49
C ILE A 87 13.66 13.91 0.89
N GLN A 88 12.57 14.08 0.12
CA GLN A 88 11.91 12.97 -0.59
C GLN A 88 12.74 12.49 -1.77
N ALA A 89 13.42 13.41 -2.46
CA ALA A 89 14.37 13.07 -3.53
C ALA A 89 15.52 12.21 -3.00
N LEU A 90 16.07 12.60 -1.84
CA LEU A 90 17.15 11.86 -1.19
C LEU A 90 16.69 10.46 -0.74
N GLY A 91 15.49 10.35 -0.17
CA GLY A 91 14.88 9.06 0.18
C GLY A 91 14.64 8.17 -1.03
N LEU A 92 14.16 8.73 -2.15
CA LEU A 92 13.97 7.99 -3.41
C LEU A 92 15.30 7.51 -4.00
N LEU A 93 16.34 8.34 -3.93
CA LEU A 93 17.70 7.99 -4.36
C LEU A 93 18.25 6.82 -3.54
N PHE A 94 18.19 6.91 -2.20
CA PHE A 94 18.64 5.84 -1.31
C PHE A 94 17.87 4.54 -1.53
N ALA A 95 16.54 4.62 -1.71
CA ALA A 95 15.72 3.45 -2.04
C ALA A 95 16.16 2.82 -3.36
N THR A 96 16.36 3.63 -4.41
CA THR A 96 16.86 3.15 -5.72
C THR A 96 18.21 2.44 -5.58
N ILE A 97 19.15 3.04 -4.86
CA ILE A 97 20.47 2.45 -4.61
C ILE A 97 20.37 1.13 -3.85
N ALA A 98 19.54 1.07 -2.81
CA ALA A 98 19.34 -0.15 -2.03
C ALA A 98 18.83 -1.30 -2.89
N ILE A 99 17.91 -1.05 -3.82
CA ILE A 99 17.39 -2.07 -4.74
C ILE A 99 18.49 -2.61 -5.65
N VAL A 100 19.26 -1.70 -6.26
CA VAL A 100 20.31 -2.08 -7.20
C VAL A 100 21.37 -2.93 -6.50
N ILE A 101 21.79 -2.54 -5.29
CA ILE A 101 22.73 -3.33 -4.47
C ILE A 101 22.12 -4.68 -4.11
N PHE A 102 20.84 -4.72 -3.76
CA PHE A 102 20.18 -5.96 -3.36
C PHE A 102 19.88 -6.92 -4.52
N SER A 103 19.77 -6.38 -5.74
CA SER A 103 19.51 -7.14 -6.96
C SER A 103 20.79 -7.69 -7.62
N LEU A 104 21.98 -7.31 -7.15
CA LEU A 104 23.28 -7.85 -7.55
C LEU A 104 23.58 -9.14 -6.77
#